data_AF-A0A7C8J1Y6-F1
#
_entry.id   AF-A0A7C8J1Y6-F1
#
_cell.length_a   1.000
_cell.length_b   1.000
_cell.length_c   1.000
_cell.angle_alpha   90.00
_cell.angle_beta   90.00
_cell.angle_gamma   90.00
#
_symmetry.space_group_name_H-M   'P 1'
#
loop_
_entity.id
_entity.type
_entity.pdbx_description
1 polymer ?
#
loop_
_entity_poly.entity_id
_entity_poly.type
_entity_poly.pdbx_seq_one_letter_code
_entity_poly.pdbx_strand_id
1 'polypeptide(L)'
;MAATSLDFRLATVEDAVPLERLINTAFRNDKTTQVFLSADYAGVNIIDVPTIIAKINQPDCAVLALTDSSTGSIVAHATVRRVDDKCAWFGVLAVDVNYQEQGLGSKVLEWAELYARRKWSSSRMEFNVVNTRVELITWYKKRGYQPTGETTPFPRPGITMHYLALLTLVPFVRACTNPDSDPCASFMTAHAATASPFCATFTQSTVTATAALPAWASACSNKPSAISKECSCAFTAGGGATTTTTKATTTTLITTTKTTTSSGGGSTGSCSSPNYSLQGYGAGTTGGGSGSGTTVTSCSALTSAAAKGGVITISGVLDGCGIVDLVSGTTITGSGSRSGLTKGGLRAKRASNVIIKNLYFHNPPEGKDLVEIQYSTQVWVDHNDFSTDGITGDKDYYDGLLDITHGSDLITVSWNKFHDHWKGSLVGHSDSNSGEDKGKLHVTYHHNHFTNINSRLPSFRFGTGHVFSSCFEGNPTSGINSRMGAQLLVEQNYFSSTPLAIVTDLDSDEDGYAVNKDNIFVDSTTRITQTGSLSPPYSYTTNPASCICSMVKSYAGLGVI
;
A
#
# COMPACT_ATOMS: atom_id res chain seq x y z
N MET A 1 12.47 -0.76 24.98
CA MET A 1 12.56 -2.24 25.06
C MET A 1 13.49 -2.71 23.95
N ALA A 2 14.39 -3.65 24.23
CA ALA A 2 15.30 -4.18 23.23
C ALA A 2 14.50 -4.79 22.07
N ALA A 3 14.91 -4.55 20.83
CA ALA A 3 14.27 -5.15 19.67
C ALA A 3 14.48 -6.67 19.72
N THR A 4 13.39 -7.42 19.90
CA THR A 4 13.39 -8.89 19.88
C THR A 4 13.77 -9.35 18.48
N SER A 5 14.91 -10.03 18.34
CA SER A 5 15.31 -10.68 17.09
C SER A 5 14.58 -12.02 16.99
N LEU A 6 13.85 -12.27 15.91
CA LEU A 6 13.07 -13.49 15.70
C LEU A 6 13.69 -14.31 14.57
N ASP A 7 13.84 -15.62 14.78
CA ASP A 7 14.46 -16.57 13.86
C ASP A 7 13.45 -17.66 13.42
N PHE A 8 13.28 -17.83 12.11
CA PHE A 8 12.35 -18.79 11.51
C PHE A 8 13.12 -19.99 10.97
N ARG A 9 12.85 -21.20 11.48
CA ARG A 9 13.58 -22.41 11.08
C ARG A 9 12.75 -23.68 11.22
N LEU A 10 13.09 -24.70 10.42
CA LEU A 10 12.52 -26.03 10.62
C LEU A 10 12.93 -26.57 12.00
N ALA A 11 11.99 -27.20 12.67
CA ALA A 11 12.23 -27.87 13.93
C ALA A 11 13.07 -29.13 13.71
N THR A 12 14.00 -29.37 14.62
CA THR A 12 14.78 -30.59 14.72
C THR A 12 14.25 -31.44 15.88
N VAL A 13 14.72 -32.68 16.01
CA VAL A 13 14.28 -33.61 17.06
C VAL A 13 14.51 -33.03 18.46
N GLU A 14 15.54 -32.19 18.62
CA GLU A 14 15.89 -31.47 19.85
C GLU A 14 14.79 -30.47 20.28
N ASP A 15 14.00 -29.97 19.33
CA ASP A 15 12.90 -29.03 19.60
C ASP A 15 11.63 -29.72 20.10
N ALA A 16 11.55 -31.05 20.05
CA ALA A 16 10.31 -31.77 20.32
C ALA A 16 9.76 -31.51 21.74
N VAL A 17 10.65 -31.41 22.75
CA VAL A 17 10.25 -31.09 24.12
C VAL A 17 9.81 -29.62 24.29
N PRO A 18 10.59 -28.62 23.83
CA PRO A 18 10.12 -27.23 23.79
C PRO A 18 8.80 -27.01 23.05
N LEU A 19 8.60 -27.68 21.92
CA LEU A 19 7.38 -27.58 21.10
C LEU A 19 6.17 -28.22 21.79
N GLU A 20 6.34 -29.38 22.44
CA GLU A 20 5.28 -30.00 23.23
C GLU A 20 4.79 -29.03 24.31
N ARG A 21 5.72 -28.40 25.03
CA ARG A 21 5.41 -27.43 26.07
C ARG A 21 4.68 -26.22 25.51
N LEU A 22 5.19 -25.64 24.42
CA LEU A 22 4.58 -24.47 23.77
C LEU A 22 3.15 -24.76 23.33
N ILE A 23 2.94 -25.86 22.58
CA ILE A 23 1.63 -26.22 22.03
C ILE A 23 0.65 -26.50 23.16
N ASN A 24 1.01 -27.33 24.13
CA ASN A 24 0.10 -27.67 25.22
C ASN A 24 -0.20 -26.47 26.13
N THR A 25 0.76 -25.57 26.35
CA THR A 25 0.55 -24.34 27.13
C THR A 25 -0.33 -23.35 26.38
N ALA A 26 -0.06 -23.11 25.10
CA ALA A 26 -0.84 -22.19 24.27
C ALA A 26 -2.31 -22.61 24.17
N PHE A 27 -2.59 -23.91 24.09
CA PHE A 27 -3.96 -24.43 24.02
C PHE A 27 -4.65 -24.50 25.39
N ARG A 28 -3.92 -24.66 26.51
CA ARG A 28 -4.50 -24.63 27.87
C ARG A 28 -4.80 -23.23 28.38
N ASN A 29 -3.93 -22.26 28.07
CA ASN A 29 -3.92 -20.93 28.66
C ASN A 29 -4.36 -19.82 27.68
N ASP A 30 -5.01 -20.17 26.57
CA ASP A 30 -5.46 -19.19 25.59
C ASP A 30 -6.51 -18.25 26.20
N LYS A 31 -6.19 -16.94 26.23
CA LYS A 31 -7.08 -15.88 26.72
C LYS A 31 -8.19 -15.52 25.74
N THR A 32 -8.13 -16.00 24.50
CA THR A 32 -9.04 -15.66 23.39
C THR A 32 -10.27 -16.57 23.27
N THR A 33 -10.78 -17.15 24.36
CA THR A 33 -11.95 -18.08 24.38
C THR A 33 -11.78 -19.35 23.53
N GLN A 34 -10.80 -20.19 23.84
CA GLN A 34 -10.79 -21.58 23.35
C GLN A 34 -11.67 -22.47 24.25
N VAL A 35 -12.91 -22.73 23.84
CA VAL A 35 -13.89 -23.60 24.57
C VAL A 35 -13.65 -25.11 24.31
N PHE A 36 -12.42 -25.53 23.99
CA PHE A 36 -12.14 -26.92 23.59
C PHE A 36 -11.72 -27.85 24.71
N LEU A 37 -11.57 -27.34 25.94
CA LEU A 37 -11.50 -28.18 27.11
C LEU A 37 -12.60 -27.71 28.07
N SER A 38 -13.71 -28.45 28.16
CA SER A 38 -14.62 -28.30 29.31
C SER A 38 -13.81 -28.56 30.59
N ALA A 39 -14.40 -28.34 31.76
CA ALA A 39 -13.82 -28.77 33.03
C ALA A 39 -13.28 -30.23 32.99
N ASP A 40 -13.88 -31.09 32.14
CA ASP A 40 -13.50 -32.49 31.93
C ASP A 40 -12.18 -32.70 31.16
N TYR A 41 -11.65 -31.69 30.48
CA TYR A 41 -10.46 -31.80 29.63
C TYR A 41 -9.35 -30.80 29.97
N ALA A 42 -9.51 -29.99 31.02
CA ALA A 42 -8.59 -28.92 31.43
C ALA A 42 -7.14 -29.37 31.76
N GLY A 43 -6.83 -30.67 31.65
CA GLY A 43 -5.50 -31.24 31.84
C GLY A 43 -4.98 -32.06 30.65
N VAL A 44 -5.70 -32.19 29.54
CA VAL A 44 -5.29 -33.08 28.44
C VAL A 44 -4.24 -32.41 27.55
N ASN A 45 -3.13 -33.09 27.31
CA ASN A 45 -2.14 -32.69 26.31
C ASN A 45 -2.72 -32.88 24.90
N ILE A 46 -2.63 -31.84 24.07
CA ILE A 46 -3.06 -31.85 22.65
C ILE A 46 -2.06 -32.62 21.78
N ILE A 47 -0.80 -32.70 22.23
CA ILE A 47 0.29 -33.41 21.54
C ILE A 47 1.31 -33.95 22.54
N ASP A 48 2.03 -35.01 22.19
CA ASP A 48 3.17 -35.53 22.95
C ASP A 48 4.49 -35.46 22.15
N VAL A 49 5.61 -35.62 22.86
CA VAL A 49 6.95 -35.56 22.27
C VAL A 49 7.14 -36.61 21.16
N PRO A 50 6.75 -37.89 21.32
CA PRO A 50 6.85 -38.87 20.23
C PRO A 50 6.10 -38.46 18.96
N THR A 51 4.90 -37.85 19.09
CA THR A 51 4.12 -37.36 17.95
C THR A 51 4.82 -36.21 17.24
N ILE A 52 5.47 -35.31 17.97
CA ILE A 52 6.24 -34.22 17.35
C ILE A 52 7.46 -34.78 16.61
N ILE A 53 8.19 -35.71 17.22
CA ILE A 53 9.34 -36.38 16.58
C ILE A 53 8.88 -37.10 15.30
N ALA A 54 7.76 -37.81 15.36
CA ALA A 54 7.19 -38.48 14.19
C ALA A 54 6.85 -37.48 13.07
N LYS A 55 6.29 -36.31 13.41
CA LYS A 55 6.01 -35.24 12.44
C LYS A 55 7.28 -34.61 11.86
N ILE A 56 8.32 -34.40 12.66
CA ILE A 56 9.62 -33.88 12.20
C ILE A 56 10.26 -34.84 11.18
N ASN A 57 10.15 -36.15 11.43
CA ASN A 57 10.74 -37.18 10.59
C ASN A 57 9.88 -37.57 9.38
N GLN A 58 8.67 -37.02 9.23
CA GLN A 58 7.80 -37.32 8.10
C GLN A 58 8.23 -36.52 6.85
N PRO A 59 8.55 -37.18 5.72
CA PRO A 59 9.05 -36.49 4.51
C PRO A 59 8.09 -35.44 3.93
N ASP A 60 6.79 -35.70 4.07
CA ASP A 60 5.71 -34.83 3.59
C ASP A 60 5.19 -33.88 4.67
N CYS A 61 5.95 -33.70 5.76
CA CYS A 61 5.58 -32.86 6.89
C CYS A 61 6.71 -31.87 7.21
N ALA A 62 6.34 -30.66 7.59
CA ALA A 62 7.24 -29.62 8.03
C ALA A 62 6.74 -29.03 9.34
N VAL A 63 7.62 -29.08 10.35
CA VAL A 63 7.38 -28.53 11.68
C VAL A 63 8.13 -27.21 11.74
N LEU A 64 7.37 -26.11 11.83
CA LEU A 64 7.85 -24.74 11.72
C LEU A 64 8.06 -24.16 13.11
N ALA A 65 9.28 -23.76 13.46
CA ALA A 65 9.60 -23.15 14.75
C ALA A 65 10.05 -21.69 14.59
N LEU A 66 9.45 -20.79 15.37
CA LEU A 66 9.87 -19.40 15.51
C LEU A 66 10.57 -19.23 16.86
N THR A 67 11.85 -18.90 16.82
CA THR A 67 12.71 -18.74 18.01
C THR A 67 12.96 -17.26 18.28
N ASP A 68 12.86 -16.84 19.54
CA ASP A 68 13.38 -15.54 19.96
C ASP A 68 14.89 -15.66 20.17
N SER A 69 15.68 -15.01 19.32
CA SER A 69 17.14 -15.08 19.34
C SER A 69 17.76 -14.49 20.61
N SER A 70 17.01 -13.66 21.36
CA SER A 70 17.49 -13.08 22.61
C SER A 70 17.39 -14.04 23.80
N THR A 71 16.44 -14.98 23.75
CA THR A 71 16.18 -15.95 24.82
C THR A 71 16.47 -17.39 24.41
N GLY A 72 16.68 -17.66 23.12
CA GLY A 72 16.80 -19.00 22.54
C GLY A 72 15.50 -19.82 22.63
N SER A 73 14.39 -19.21 23.03
CA SER A 73 13.12 -19.91 23.28
C SER A 73 12.24 -19.95 22.04
N ILE A 74 11.55 -21.06 21.82
CA ILE A 74 10.55 -21.15 20.75
C ILE A 74 9.28 -20.43 21.21
N VAL A 75 8.89 -19.39 20.48
CA VAL A 75 7.78 -18.48 20.82
C VAL A 75 6.53 -18.68 19.95
N ALA A 76 6.67 -19.34 18.79
CA ALA A 76 5.53 -19.75 17.97
C ALA A 76 5.85 -21.00 17.14
N HIS A 77 4.81 -21.73 16.75
CA HIS A 77 4.88 -22.99 16.01
C HIS A 77 3.74 -23.13 15.01
N ALA A 78 4.00 -23.80 13.88
CA ALA A 78 2.97 -24.38 13.02
C ALA A 78 3.42 -25.72 12.41
N THR A 79 2.47 -26.55 12.00
CA THR A 79 2.78 -27.70 11.13
C THR A 79 2.19 -27.47 9.74
N VAL A 80 2.91 -27.93 8.74
CA VAL A 80 2.47 -27.94 7.35
C VAL A 80 2.67 -29.35 6.83
N ARG A 81 1.69 -29.91 6.14
CA ARG A 81 1.77 -31.27 5.60
C ARG A 81 1.31 -31.29 4.15
N ARG A 82 2.05 -31.94 3.27
CA ARG A 82 1.60 -32.17 1.90
C ARG A 82 0.40 -33.13 1.92
N VAL A 83 -0.68 -32.73 1.27
CA VAL A 83 -1.88 -33.57 1.12
C VAL A 83 -1.83 -34.27 -0.23
N ASP A 84 -1.56 -33.51 -1.28
CA ASP A 84 -1.37 -33.99 -2.65
C ASP A 84 -0.42 -33.06 -3.42
N ASP A 85 -0.35 -33.19 -4.74
CA ASP A 85 0.54 -32.41 -5.61
C ASP A 85 0.22 -30.92 -5.66
N LYS A 86 -0.97 -30.52 -5.22
CA LYS A 86 -1.45 -29.14 -5.30
C LYS A 86 -1.94 -28.61 -3.96
N CYS A 87 -2.15 -29.46 -2.97
CA CYS A 87 -2.72 -29.08 -1.68
C CYS A 87 -1.76 -29.35 -0.52
N ALA A 88 -1.60 -28.35 0.35
CA ALA A 88 -0.97 -28.48 1.65
C ALA A 88 -1.99 -28.26 2.77
N TRP A 89 -1.82 -28.98 3.88
CA TRP A 89 -2.59 -28.80 5.09
C TRP A 89 -1.81 -27.98 6.11
N PHE A 90 -2.48 -27.07 6.81
CA PHE A 90 -1.91 -26.19 7.83
C PHE A 90 -2.52 -26.40 9.22
N GLY A 91 -1.69 -26.21 10.25
CA GLY A 91 -2.05 -26.40 11.66
C GLY A 91 -1.07 -27.39 12.27
N VAL A 92 -0.94 -27.62 13.57
CA VAL A 92 -1.48 -26.92 14.72
C VAL A 92 -0.72 -25.60 14.88
N LEU A 93 -1.40 -24.46 14.77
CA LEU A 93 -0.81 -23.14 15.02
C LEU A 93 -0.83 -22.85 16.53
N ALA A 94 0.33 -22.57 17.11
CA ALA A 94 0.48 -22.22 18.52
C ALA A 94 1.39 -20.99 18.67
N VAL A 95 0.99 -20.03 19.50
CA VAL A 95 1.78 -18.85 19.86
C VAL A 95 1.85 -18.79 21.37
N ASP A 96 3.06 -18.57 21.91
CA ASP A 96 3.27 -18.43 23.35
C ASP A 96 2.37 -17.31 23.91
N VAL A 97 1.74 -17.58 25.05
CA VAL A 97 0.72 -16.69 25.64
C VAL A 97 1.25 -15.29 25.98
N ASN A 98 2.56 -15.13 26.17
CA ASN A 98 3.18 -13.83 26.43
C ASN A 98 3.51 -13.07 25.14
N TYR A 99 3.40 -13.74 23.99
CA TYR A 99 3.69 -13.22 22.65
C TYR A 99 2.44 -13.15 21.76
N GLN A 100 1.27 -13.49 22.29
CA GLN A 100 -0.02 -13.31 21.61
C GLN A 100 -0.32 -11.82 21.38
N GLU A 101 -1.18 -11.53 20.40
CA GLU A 101 -1.57 -10.17 19.98
C GLU A 101 -0.44 -9.29 19.40
N GLN A 102 0.79 -9.83 19.26
CA GLN A 102 1.94 -9.12 18.66
C GLN A 102 2.14 -9.47 17.16
N GLY A 103 1.12 -10.07 16.53
CA GLY A 103 1.16 -10.41 15.10
C GLY A 103 1.99 -11.66 14.73
N LEU A 104 2.55 -12.40 15.69
CA LEU A 104 3.37 -13.59 15.39
C LEU A 104 2.59 -14.70 14.68
N GLY A 105 1.32 -14.90 15.02
CA GLY A 105 0.46 -15.89 14.33
C GLY A 105 0.32 -15.60 12.83
N SER A 106 0.26 -14.32 12.44
CA SER A 106 0.26 -13.91 11.03
C SER A 106 1.57 -14.29 10.34
N LYS A 107 2.71 -13.97 10.98
CA LYS A 107 4.04 -14.24 10.42
C LYS A 107 4.30 -15.74 10.22
N VAL A 108 3.83 -16.58 11.15
CA VAL A 108 3.95 -18.04 11.04
C VAL A 108 3.06 -18.60 9.93
N LEU A 109 1.84 -18.08 9.78
CA LEU A 109 0.95 -18.46 8.68
C LEU A 109 1.54 -18.10 7.31
N GLU A 110 2.04 -16.87 7.15
CA GLU A 110 2.72 -16.43 5.93
C GLU A 110 3.93 -17.30 5.60
N TRP A 111 4.72 -17.67 6.62
CA TRP A 111 5.87 -18.56 6.43
C TRP A 111 5.44 -19.97 6.01
N ALA A 112 4.33 -20.49 6.55
CA ALA A 112 3.78 -21.78 6.15
C ALA A 112 3.28 -21.79 4.69
N GLU A 113 2.59 -20.74 4.26
CA GLU A 113 2.16 -20.54 2.87
C GLU A 113 3.34 -20.54 1.91
N LEU A 114 4.39 -19.79 2.25
CA LEU A 114 5.63 -19.76 1.48
C LEU A 114 6.34 -21.11 1.45
N TYR A 115 6.40 -21.82 2.58
CA TYR A 115 7.03 -23.14 2.66
C TYR A 115 6.32 -24.15 1.77
N ALA A 116 5.00 -24.28 1.88
CA ALA A 116 4.21 -25.22 1.07
C ALA A 116 4.38 -24.99 -0.43
N ARG A 117 4.35 -23.72 -0.85
CA ARG A 117 4.54 -23.34 -2.24
C ARG A 117 5.96 -23.64 -2.72
N ARG A 118 6.99 -23.28 -1.96
CA ARG A 118 8.40 -23.46 -2.37
C ARG A 118 8.83 -24.93 -2.36
N LYS A 119 8.45 -25.67 -1.32
CA LYS A 119 8.91 -27.05 -1.11
C LYS A 119 8.11 -28.06 -1.94
N TRP A 120 6.81 -27.85 -2.09
CA TRP A 120 5.91 -28.83 -2.69
C TRP A 120 5.13 -28.32 -3.91
N SER A 121 5.38 -27.08 -4.35
CA SER A 121 4.63 -26.44 -5.44
C SER A 121 3.11 -26.42 -5.21
N SER A 122 2.68 -26.49 -3.94
CA SER A 122 1.26 -26.48 -3.61
C SER A 122 0.62 -25.18 -4.09
N SER A 123 -0.51 -25.30 -4.76
CA SER A 123 -1.34 -24.21 -5.25
C SER A 123 -2.58 -23.98 -4.40
N ARG A 124 -2.80 -24.76 -3.34
CA ARG A 124 -3.92 -24.68 -2.39
C ARG A 124 -3.40 -24.94 -0.97
N MET A 125 -3.99 -24.27 0.01
CA MET A 125 -3.77 -24.58 1.43
C MET A 125 -5.08 -24.76 2.17
N GLU A 126 -5.17 -25.78 3.01
CA GLU A 126 -6.39 -26.11 3.74
C GLU A 126 -6.13 -26.38 5.20
N PHE A 127 -7.14 -26.13 6.04
CA PHE A 127 -7.11 -26.52 7.44
C PHE A 127 -8.52 -26.59 8.01
N ASN A 128 -8.60 -27.16 9.21
CA ASN A 128 -9.85 -27.28 9.95
C ASN A 128 -9.91 -26.21 11.02
N VAL A 129 -11.07 -25.56 11.13
CA VAL A 129 -11.38 -24.65 12.23
C VAL A 129 -12.74 -25.01 12.81
N VAL A 130 -12.86 -24.96 14.12
CA VAL A 130 -14.13 -25.27 14.77
C VAL A 130 -15.11 -24.12 14.56
N ASN A 131 -16.36 -24.45 14.21
CA ASN A 131 -17.41 -23.50 13.85
C ASN A 131 -17.68 -22.42 14.92
N THR A 132 -17.42 -22.72 16.20
CA THR A 132 -17.58 -21.78 17.32
C THR A 132 -16.54 -20.65 17.34
N ARG A 133 -15.45 -20.74 16.55
CA ARG A 133 -14.39 -19.72 16.50
C ARG A 133 -14.70 -18.65 15.45
N VAL A 134 -15.83 -17.96 15.60
CA VAL A 134 -16.35 -16.99 14.63
C VAL A 134 -15.33 -15.88 14.31
N GLU A 135 -14.63 -15.37 15.31
CA GLU A 135 -13.60 -14.34 15.14
C GLU A 135 -12.37 -14.85 14.37
N LEU A 136 -11.91 -16.07 14.69
CA LEU A 136 -10.79 -16.69 13.99
C LEU A 136 -11.15 -17.06 12.53
N ILE A 137 -12.37 -17.54 12.30
CA ILE A 137 -12.90 -17.76 10.95
C ILE A 137 -12.92 -16.43 10.17
N THR A 138 -13.35 -15.35 10.82
CA THR A 138 -13.35 -14.01 10.21
C THR A 138 -11.93 -13.52 9.90
N TRP A 139 -10.97 -13.80 10.79
CA TRP A 139 -9.55 -13.48 10.60
C TRP A 139 -8.91 -14.23 9.43
N TYR A 140 -9.25 -15.51 9.24
CA TYR A 140 -8.80 -16.29 8.09
C TYR A 140 -9.48 -15.83 6.78
N LYS A 141 -10.77 -15.47 6.81
CA LYS A 141 -11.46 -14.90 5.64
C LYS A 141 -10.82 -13.61 5.16
N LYS A 142 -10.39 -12.73 6.08
CA LYS A 142 -9.63 -11.51 5.75
C LYS A 142 -8.29 -11.81 5.07
N ARG A 143 -7.74 -13.02 5.22
CA ARG A 143 -6.51 -13.51 4.56
C ARG A 143 -6.79 -14.30 3.28
N GLY A 144 -8.03 -14.30 2.80
CA GLY A 144 -8.41 -14.95 1.54
C GLY A 144 -8.89 -16.39 1.65
N TYR A 145 -8.84 -17.01 2.85
CA TYR A 145 -9.38 -18.36 3.05
C TYR A 145 -10.90 -18.38 2.95
N GLN A 146 -11.45 -19.36 2.23
CA GLN A 146 -12.89 -19.52 2.04
C GLN A 146 -13.37 -20.86 2.62
N PRO A 147 -14.60 -20.94 3.17
CA PRO A 147 -15.20 -22.23 3.52
C PRO A 147 -15.33 -23.13 2.30
N THR A 148 -14.90 -24.39 2.40
CA THR A 148 -15.10 -25.38 1.32
C THR A 148 -16.53 -25.92 1.29
N GLY A 149 -17.28 -25.73 2.38
CA GLY A 149 -18.58 -26.38 2.61
C GLY A 149 -18.45 -27.78 3.22
N GLU A 150 -17.25 -28.35 3.27
CA GLU A 150 -17.01 -29.63 3.94
C GLU A 150 -16.97 -29.42 5.46
N THR A 151 -17.53 -30.40 6.18
CA THR A 151 -17.46 -30.43 7.64
C THR A 151 -17.14 -31.83 8.13
N THR A 152 -16.40 -31.93 9.23
CA THR A 152 -16.21 -33.20 9.95
C THR A 152 -16.82 -33.12 11.34
N PRO A 153 -17.38 -34.24 11.86
CA PRO A 153 -17.84 -34.30 13.24
C PRO A 153 -16.70 -33.99 14.21
N PHE A 154 -16.94 -33.05 15.11
CA PHE A 154 -16.06 -32.87 16.27
C PHE A 154 -16.52 -33.85 17.37
N PRO A 155 -15.65 -34.35 18.26
CA PRO A 155 -16.02 -35.30 19.33
C PRO A 155 -17.08 -34.81 20.36
N ARG A 156 -17.72 -33.65 20.16
CA ARG A 156 -18.87 -33.16 20.94
C ARG A 156 -20.16 -33.17 20.10
N PRO A 157 -21.30 -33.58 20.69
CA PRO A 157 -22.61 -33.40 20.06
C PRO A 157 -22.89 -31.92 19.77
N GLY A 158 -23.31 -31.59 18.55
CA GLY A 158 -23.69 -30.23 18.15
C GLY A 158 -22.55 -29.31 17.68
N ILE A 159 -21.31 -29.81 17.58
CA ILE A 159 -20.15 -29.05 17.07
C ILE A 159 -19.63 -29.70 15.78
N THR A 160 -19.41 -28.90 14.75
CA THR A 160 -18.81 -29.32 13.47
C THR A 160 -17.48 -28.59 13.24
N MET A 161 -16.48 -29.30 12.73
CA MET A 161 -15.27 -28.68 12.19
C MET A 161 -15.57 -28.24 10.77
N HIS A 162 -15.38 -26.97 10.46
CA HIS A 162 -15.51 -26.46 9.09
C HIS A 162 -14.14 -26.53 8.41
N TYR A 163 -14.11 -27.05 7.19
CA TYR A 163 -12.94 -26.96 6.34
C TYR A 163 -12.87 -25.56 5.72
N LEU A 164 -11.77 -24.87 5.99
CA LEU A 164 -11.40 -23.65 5.29
C LEU A 164 -10.30 -24.01 4.30
N ALA A 165 -10.49 -23.60 3.05
CA ALA A 165 -9.49 -23.71 1.99
C ALA A 165 -9.18 -22.35 1.41
N LEU A 166 -7.91 -22.08 1.23
CA LEU A 166 -7.43 -21.07 0.31
C LEU A 166 -7.35 -21.73 -1.06
N LEU A 167 -8.40 -21.56 -1.86
CA LEU A 167 -8.62 -22.23 -3.15
C LEU A 167 -7.52 -21.95 -4.17
N THR A 168 -6.72 -20.91 -3.97
CA THR A 168 -5.53 -20.60 -4.77
C THR A 168 -4.45 -19.92 -3.91
N LEU A 169 -3.28 -20.54 -3.75
CA LEU A 169 -2.04 -19.93 -3.24
C LEU A 169 -1.44 -19.01 -4.33
N VAL A 170 -2.17 -17.95 -4.69
CA VAL A 170 -1.70 -16.85 -5.57
C VAL A 170 -1.24 -15.73 -4.64
N PRO A 171 -0.14 -15.05 -4.98
CA PRO A 171 0.80 -14.52 -4.02
C PRO A 171 0.21 -13.31 -3.29
N PHE A 172 0.01 -13.46 -2.00
CA PHE A 172 0.26 -12.35 -1.11
C PHE A 172 1.61 -12.62 -0.44
N VAL A 173 2.53 -11.67 -0.62
CA VAL A 173 3.86 -11.55 0.04
C VAL A 173 5.06 -12.23 -0.67
N ARG A 174 5.81 -11.39 -1.41
CA ARG A 174 7.26 -11.42 -1.75
C ARG A 174 7.80 -12.37 -2.84
N ALA A 175 8.15 -11.72 -3.96
CA ALA A 175 8.79 -12.24 -5.17
C ALA A 175 10.27 -12.65 -5.00
N CYS A 176 10.54 -13.75 -4.32
CA CYS A 176 11.86 -14.41 -4.44
C CYS A 176 11.93 -15.19 -5.76
N THR A 177 13.03 -15.08 -6.51
CA THR A 177 13.25 -15.99 -7.64
C THR A 177 13.65 -17.38 -7.12
N ASN A 178 13.33 -18.44 -7.88
CA ASN A 178 13.63 -19.80 -7.48
C ASN A 178 15.13 -20.10 -7.71
N PRO A 179 15.93 -20.43 -6.69
CA PRO A 179 17.36 -20.71 -6.82
C PRO A 179 17.70 -21.93 -7.68
N ASP A 180 16.74 -22.83 -7.96
CA ASP A 180 16.95 -23.96 -8.87
C ASP A 180 16.86 -23.54 -10.35
N SER A 181 16.34 -22.34 -10.63
CA SER A 181 16.11 -21.83 -11.98
C SER A 181 16.70 -20.45 -12.26
N ASP A 182 17.08 -19.69 -11.22
CA ASP A 182 17.65 -18.35 -11.32
C ASP A 182 19.11 -18.34 -10.82
N PRO A 183 20.09 -18.01 -11.68
CA PRO A 183 21.50 -18.01 -11.33
C PRO A 183 21.87 -17.06 -10.17
N CYS A 184 21.16 -15.94 -10.01
CA CYS A 184 21.41 -14.98 -8.93
C CYS A 184 20.97 -15.55 -7.59
N ALA A 185 19.75 -16.09 -7.53
CA ALA A 185 19.22 -16.73 -6.31
C ALA A 185 20.02 -17.98 -5.95
N SER A 186 20.42 -18.78 -6.95
CA SER A 186 21.27 -19.96 -6.75
C SER A 186 22.58 -19.60 -6.09
N PHE A 187 23.27 -18.58 -6.63
CA PHE A 187 24.55 -18.12 -6.11
C PHE A 187 24.44 -17.53 -4.70
N MET A 188 23.48 -16.63 -4.47
CA MET A 188 23.30 -15.95 -3.18
C MET A 188 22.89 -16.91 -2.07
N THR A 189 22.13 -17.95 -2.39
CA THR A 189 21.75 -19.00 -1.43
C THR A 189 22.95 -19.89 -1.10
N ALA A 190 23.74 -20.29 -2.10
CA ALA A 190 24.94 -21.11 -1.90
C ALA A 190 26.09 -20.37 -1.18
N HIS A 191 26.13 -19.04 -1.25
CA HIS A 191 27.19 -18.19 -0.67
C HIS A 191 26.65 -17.18 0.35
N ALA A 192 25.66 -17.58 1.14
CA ALA A 192 24.96 -16.73 2.09
C ALA A 192 25.89 -15.99 3.07
N ALA A 193 27.00 -16.60 3.50
CA ALA A 193 27.99 -15.97 4.39
C ALA A 193 28.71 -14.77 3.75
N THR A 194 28.85 -14.77 2.43
CA THR A 194 29.46 -13.67 1.66
C THR A 194 28.40 -12.66 1.19
N ALA A 195 27.21 -13.14 0.82
CA ALA A 195 26.11 -12.32 0.33
C ALA A 195 25.41 -11.53 1.44
N SER A 196 25.25 -12.11 2.64
CA SER A 196 24.51 -11.48 3.75
C SER A 196 25.13 -10.17 4.26
N PRO A 197 26.45 -10.06 4.53
CA PRO A 197 27.06 -8.79 4.94
C PRO A 197 26.98 -7.71 3.86
N PHE A 198 27.10 -8.11 2.60
CA PHE A 198 26.88 -7.22 1.45
C PHE A 198 25.43 -6.77 1.41
N CYS A 199 24.45 -7.67 1.48
CA CYS A 199 23.02 -7.35 1.48
C CYS A 199 22.61 -6.45 2.65
N ALA A 200 23.19 -6.64 3.84
CA ALA A 200 22.93 -5.82 5.01
C ALA A 200 23.35 -4.35 4.83
N THR A 201 24.39 -4.09 4.05
CA THR A 201 24.88 -2.72 3.76
C THR A 201 24.28 -2.16 2.46
N PHE A 202 24.10 -3.02 1.46
CA PHE A 202 23.52 -2.73 0.15
C PHE A 202 22.03 -2.36 0.23
N THR A 203 21.28 -2.91 1.18
CA THR A 203 19.86 -2.55 1.40
C THR A 203 19.67 -1.33 2.32
N GLN A 204 20.72 -0.87 3.01
CA GLN A 204 20.69 0.32 3.89
C GLN A 204 21.21 1.59 3.20
N SER A 205 22.06 1.45 2.20
CA SER A 205 22.57 2.56 1.39
C SER A 205 21.69 2.70 0.16
N THR A 206 21.23 3.90 -0.19
CA THR A 206 20.63 4.18 -1.50
C THR A 206 21.61 3.77 -2.61
N VAL A 207 21.43 2.60 -3.20
CA VAL A 207 22.30 2.09 -4.26
C VAL A 207 22.04 2.88 -5.54
N THR A 208 22.94 3.82 -5.84
CA THR A 208 22.90 4.62 -7.08
C THR A 208 24.07 4.32 -8.03
N ALA A 209 24.88 3.27 -7.82
CA ALA A 209 26.08 3.07 -8.64
C ALA A 209 26.32 1.61 -9.06
N THR A 210 26.51 1.41 -10.37
CA THR A 210 27.12 0.23 -11.00
C THR A 210 28.65 0.18 -10.86
N ALA A 211 29.28 1.09 -10.09
CA ALA A 211 30.75 1.25 -10.10
C ALA A 211 31.51 0.44 -9.03
N ALA A 212 30.86 -0.32 -8.15
CA ALA A 212 31.54 -1.16 -7.16
C ALA A 212 30.75 -2.44 -6.81
N LEU A 213 30.17 -3.10 -7.82
CA LEU A 213 29.56 -4.41 -7.59
C LEU A 213 30.67 -5.45 -7.29
N PRO A 214 30.49 -6.33 -6.30
CA PRO A 214 31.46 -7.38 -6.00
C PRO A 214 31.59 -8.34 -7.19
N ALA A 215 32.74 -9.01 -7.34
CA ALA A 215 32.99 -9.89 -8.49
C ALA A 215 31.89 -10.96 -8.72
N TRP A 216 31.21 -11.37 -7.64
CA TRP A 216 30.10 -12.31 -7.69
C TRP A 216 28.79 -11.75 -8.26
N ALA A 217 28.65 -10.43 -8.39
CA ALA A 217 27.47 -9.79 -8.98
C ALA A 217 27.22 -10.19 -10.44
N SER A 218 28.23 -10.74 -11.12
CA SER A 218 28.10 -11.37 -12.43
C SER A 218 27.08 -12.51 -12.45
N ALA A 219 26.92 -13.26 -11.36
CA ALA A 219 25.87 -14.27 -11.20
C ALA A 219 24.46 -13.67 -11.23
N CYS A 220 24.34 -12.39 -10.86
CA CYS A 220 23.12 -11.60 -10.94
C CYS A 220 23.08 -10.70 -12.20
N SER A 221 23.83 -11.07 -13.25
CA SER A 221 23.98 -10.29 -14.49
C SER A 221 24.46 -8.85 -14.26
N ASN A 222 25.14 -8.58 -13.14
CA ASN A 222 25.52 -7.25 -12.69
C ASN A 222 24.35 -6.26 -12.55
N LYS A 223 23.12 -6.76 -12.32
CA LYS A 223 21.91 -5.94 -12.16
C LYS A 223 21.67 -5.63 -10.67
N PRO A 224 21.78 -4.37 -10.22
CA PRO A 224 21.50 -4.00 -8.83
C PRO A 224 20.09 -4.35 -8.37
N SER A 225 19.10 -4.35 -9.28
CA SER A 225 17.72 -4.73 -8.98
C SER A 225 17.55 -6.22 -8.72
N ALA A 226 18.26 -7.09 -9.44
CA ALA A 226 18.27 -8.54 -9.18
C ALA A 226 18.91 -8.83 -7.82
N ILE A 227 20.04 -8.16 -7.53
CA ILE A 227 20.74 -8.28 -6.25
C ILE A 227 19.87 -7.74 -5.12
N SER A 228 19.22 -6.59 -5.30
CA SER A 228 18.34 -5.99 -4.30
C SER A 228 17.10 -6.83 -4.05
N LYS A 229 16.50 -7.40 -5.10
CA LYS A 229 15.34 -8.30 -5.00
C LYS A 229 15.70 -9.51 -4.16
N GLU A 230 16.83 -10.15 -4.44
CA GLU A 230 17.30 -11.33 -3.72
C GLU A 230 17.82 -10.99 -2.31
N CYS A 231 18.46 -9.83 -2.11
CA CYS A 231 18.85 -9.34 -0.78
C CYS A 231 17.61 -9.07 0.10
N SER A 232 16.62 -8.36 -0.42
CA SER A 232 15.36 -8.06 0.29
C SER A 232 14.46 -9.28 0.50
N CYS A 233 14.67 -10.31 -0.32
CA CYS A 233 13.97 -11.60 -0.24
C CYS A 233 14.62 -12.53 0.80
N ALA A 234 15.94 -12.74 0.74
CA ALA A 234 16.65 -13.78 1.49
C ALA A 234 17.33 -13.26 2.76
N PHE A 235 17.59 -11.96 2.85
CA PHE A 235 18.37 -11.34 3.91
C PHE A 235 17.69 -10.06 4.40
N THR A 236 16.56 -10.19 5.11
CA THR A 236 15.94 -9.05 5.77
C THR A 236 16.76 -8.63 6.99
N ALA A 237 16.99 -7.32 7.12
CA ALA A 237 17.90 -6.71 8.09
C ALA A 237 17.58 -7.09 9.55
N GLY A 238 18.56 -7.72 10.20
CA GLY A 238 18.57 -7.97 11.64
C GLY A 238 19.78 -8.82 12.04
N GLY A 239 20.95 -8.21 12.22
CA GLY A 239 22.14 -8.93 12.68
C GLY A 239 23.34 -8.01 12.85
N GLY A 240 23.73 -7.77 14.09
CA GLY A 240 24.64 -6.73 14.53
C GLY A 240 26.01 -6.69 13.84
N ALA A 241 26.46 -5.45 13.61
CA ALA A 241 27.88 -5.15 13.41
C ALA A 241 28.70 -5.70 14.58
N THR A 242 29.74 -6.47 14.27
CA THR A 242 30.86 -6.69 15.19
C THR A 242 32.08 -6.03 14.57
N THR A 243 32.54 -4.96 15.22
CA THR A 243 33.78 -4.26 14.94
C THR A 243 34.98 -5.18 15.06
N THR A 244 35.83 -5.19 14.04
CA THR A 244 37.25 -5.49 14.20
C THR A 244 38.08 -4.52 13.36
N THR A 245 38.83 -3.68 14.06
CA THR A 245 39.85 -2.77 13.56
C THR A 245 40.89 -3.48 12.68
N THR A 246 41.27 -2.87 11.55
CA THR A 246 42.67 -2.87 11.09
C THR A 246 42.97 -1.67 10.17
N LYS A 247 44.26 -1.36 10.15
CA LYS A 247 44.95 -0.09 9.88
C LYS A 247 44.84 0.40 8.43
N ALA A 248 44.88 1.72 8.30
CA ALA A 248 44.85 2.49 7.06
C ALA A 248 46.00 2.20 6.09
N THR A 249 45.68 2.23 4.80
CA THR A 249 46.63 2.55 3.72
C THR A 249 46.00 3.62 2.83
N THR A 250 46.72 4.73 2.73
CA THR A 250 46.42 5.98 2.03
C THR A 250 46.19 5.78 0.54
N THR A 251 45.08 6.27 -0.04
CA THR A 251 45.07 6.82 -1.41
C THR A 251 43.91 7.81 -1.59
N THR A 252 44.29 9.09 -1.63
CA THR A 252 43.71 10.23 -2.37
C THR A 252 42.20 10.51 -2.27
N LEU A 253 41.90 11.58 -1.51
CA LEU A 253 40.67 12.36 -1.59
C LEU A 253 40.32 12.75 -3.04
N ILE A 254 39.12 12.40 -3.48
CA ILE A 254 38.36 13.27 -4.38
C ILE A 254 37.05 13.59 -3.66
N THR A 255 36.97 14.82 -3.20
CA THR A 255 35.81 15.45 -2.59
C THR A 255 34.61 15.35 -3.53
N THR A 256 33.61 14.54 -3.21
CA THR A 256 32.27 14.70 -3.80
C THR A 256 31.45 15.61 -2.90
N THR A 257 31.35 16.84 -3.34
CA THR A 257 30.65 17.96 -2.71
C THR A 257 29.23 17.58 -2.28
N LYS A 258 28.86 17.94 -1.05
CA LYS A 258 27.47 18.14 -0.66
C LYS A 258 26.92 19.26 -1.54
N THR A 259 26.23 18.92 -2.61
CA THR A 259 25.67 19.88 -3.55
C THR A 259 24.44 20.53 -2.93
N THR A 260 24.65 21.57 -2.13
CA THR A 260 23.69 22.66 -1.96
C THR A 260 23.76 23.54 -3.21
N THR A 261 23.12 23.13 -4.30
CA THR A 261 22.75 24.03 -5.39
C THR A 261 21.44 23.58 -6.01
N SER A 262 20.47 24.50 -5.96
CA SER A 262 19.32 24.59 -6.84
C SER A 262 19.72 24.41 -8.31
N SER A 263 19.37 23.29 -8.94
CA SER A 263 19.30 23.20 -10.41
C SER A 263 18.49 21.98 -10.86
N GLY A 264 17.18 21.98 -10.56
CA GLY A 264 16.21 21.50 -11.56
C GLY A 264 15.92 22.68 -12.46
N GLY A 265 16.00 22.54 -13.78
CA GLY A 265 15.80 23.61 -14.77
C GLY A 265 14.36 24.12 -14.83
N GLY A 266 13.71 24.35 -13.71
CA GLY A 266 12.41 25.01 -13.65
C GLY A 266 12.54 26.43 -14.19
N SER A 267 11.55 26.84 -14.98
CA SER A 267 11.47 28.22 -15.44
C SER A 267 11.52 29.15 -14.23
N THR A 268 12.48 30.08 -14.23
CA THR A 268 12.55 31.14 -13.22
C THR A 268 11.65 32.26 -13.70
N GLY A 269 10.56 32.49 -12.98
CA GLY A 269 9.58 33.49 -13.39
C GLY A 269 8.56 33.81 -12.31
N SER A 270 7.96 34.99 -12.44
CA SER A 270 6.77 35.36 -11.69
C SER A 270 5.56 34.63 -12.24
N CYS A 271 4.63 34.29 -11.36
CA CYS A 271 3.37 33.72 -11.79
C CYS A 271 2.54 34.81 -12.48
N SER A 272 1.94 34.49 -13.62
CA SER A 272 0.85 35.28 -14.19
C SER A 272 -0.36 35.30 -13.26
N SER A 273 -1.37 36.11 -13.58
CA SER A 273 -2.67 36.02 -12.91
C SER A 273 -3.21 34.57 -12.94
N PRO A 274 -3.90 34.13 -11.88
CA PRO A 274 -4.44 32.77 -11.82
C PRO A 274 -5.46 32.53 -12.94
N ASN A 275 -5.39 31.36 -13.56
CA ASN A 275 -6.36 30.90 -14.56
C ASN A 275 -7.22 29.78 -13.98
N TYR A 276 -8.50 30.06 -13.75
CA TYR A 276 -9.49 29.12 -13.21
C TYR A 276 -10.29 28.39 -14.29
N SER A 277 -9.98 28.59 -15.57
CA SER A 277 -10.65 27.82 -16.64
C SER A 277 -10.30 26.33 -16.51
N LEU A 278 -11.29 25.48 -16.72
CA LEU A 278 -11.10 24.04 -16.86
C LEU A 278 -10.10 23.74 -17.98
N GLN A 279 -8.98 23.13 -17.61
CA GLN A 279 -7.93 22.66 -18.51
C GLN A 279 -7.71 21.16 -18.29
N GLY A 280 -7.14 20.48 -19.28
CA GLY A 280 -6.80 19.06 -19.13
C GLY A 280 -7.81 18.10 -19.75
N TYR A 281 -7.66 16.83 -19.39
CA TYR A 281 -8.50 15.74 -19.86
C TYR A 281 -9.98 15.90 -19.49
N GLY A 282 -10.30 16.63 -18.43
CA GLY A 282 -11.69 16.96 -18.08
C GLY A 282 -12.34 18.03 -18.96
N ALA A 283 -11.63 18.63 -19.93
CA ALA A 283 -12.18 19.68 -20.79
C ALA A 283 -13.53 19.28 -21.41
N GLY A 284 -14.49 20.21 -21.38
CA GLY A 284 -15.86 19.98 -21.84
C GLY A 284 -16.87 19.62 -20.73
N THR A 285 -16.43 19.37 -19.50
CA THR A 285 -17.34 19.20 -18.36
C THR A 285 -18.09 20.50 -18.04
N THR A 286 -19.42 20.44 -18.06
CA THR A 286 -20.35 21.53 -17.76
C THR A 286 -21.17 21.31 -16.48
N GLY A 287 -21.13 20.10 -15.91
CA GLY A 287 -21.89 19.72 -14.72
C GLY A 287 -23.41 19.91 -14.90
N GLY A 288 -24.05 20.48 -13.88
CA GLY A 288 -25.47 20.81 -13.84
C GLY A 288 -25.89 22.03 -14.67
N GLY A 289 -24.99 22.63 -15.45
CA GLY A 289 -25.26 23.79 -16.29
C GLY A 289 -25.51 25.07 -15.46
N SER A 290 -26.34 25.97 -15.99
CA SER A 290 -26.60 27.31 -15.45
C SER A 290 -27.97 27.46 -14.77
N GLY A 291 -28.58 26.35 -14.31
CA GLY A 291 -29.87 26.39 -13.62
C GLY A 291 -29.81 27.14 -12.28
N SER A 292 -30.96 27.57 -11.76
CA SER A 292 -31.06 28.30 -10.47
C SER A 292 -30.50 27.51 -9.27
N GLY A 293 -30.41 26.19 -9.41
CA GLY A 293 -29.88 25.27 -8.42
C GLY A 293 -30.77 25.10 -7.18
N THR A 294 -30.32 24.23 -6.28
CA THR A 294 -30.93 23.97 -4.97
C THR A 294 -29.90 24.22 -3.88
N THR A 295 -30.21 25.06 -2.90
CA THR A 295 -29.37 25.22 -1.70
C THR A 295 -29.78 24.20 -0.64
N VAL A 296 -28.81 23.49 -0.07
CA VAL A 296 -29.02 22.46 0.96
C VAL A 296 -28.24 22.78 2.23
N THR A 297 -28.88 22.54 3.38
CA THR A 297 -28.33 22.81 4.72
C THR A 297 -28.44 21.59 5.64
N SER A 298 -28.74 20.41 5.09
CA SER A 298 -28.85 19.14 5.84
C SER A 298 -28.49 17.96 4.95
N CYS A 299 -28.05 16.86 5.55
CA CYS A 299 -27.72 15.63 4.83
C CYS A 299 -28.92 15.07 4.04
N SER A 300 -30.13 15.13 4.62
CA SER A 300 -31.34 14.64 3.94
C SER A 300 -31.68 15.47 2.69
N ALA A 301 -31.53 16.80 2.76
CA ALA A 301 -31.72 17.69 1.63
C ALA A 301 -30.63 17.46 0.57
N LEU A 302 -29.38 17.29 0.99
CA LEU A 302 -28.26 16.98 0.11
C LEU A 302 -28.51 15.66 -0.66
N THR A 303 -28.80 14.57 0.04
CA THR A 303 -29.07 13.27 -0.60
C THR A 303 -30.25 13.35 -1.58
N SER A 304 -31.31 14.08 -1.21
CA SER A 304 -32.48 14.26 -2.08
C SER A 304 -32.19 15.09 -3.33
N ALA A 305 -31.32 16.10 -3.22
CA ALA A 305 -30.91 16.93 -4.35
C ALA A 305 -29.92 16.18 -5.26
N ALA A 306 -28.94 15.48 -4.66
CA ALA A 306 -27.93 14.70 -5.38
C ALA A 306 -28.52 13.60 -6.26
N ALA A 307 -29.61 12.97 -5.81
CA ALA A 307 -30.35 11.98 -6.59
C ALA A 307 -31.04 12.56 -7.85
N LYS A 308 -31.22 13.89 -7.92
CA LYS A 308 -31.85 14.59 -9.06
C LYS A 308 -30.83 15.22 -10.01
N GLY A 309 -29.64 15.54 -9.51
CA GLY A 309 -28.62 16.28 -10.24
C GLY A 309 -28.93 17.77 -10.41
N GLY A 310 -28.33 18.40 -11.42
CA GLY A 310 -28.39 19.85 -11.60
C GLY A 310 -27.41 20.59 -10.68
N VAL A 311 -27.65 21.88 -10.42
CA VAL A 311 -26.79 22.70 -9.56
C VAL A 311 -27.23 22.56 -8.09
N ILE A 312 -26.31 22.15 -7.21
CA ILE A 312 -26.53 21.94 -5.79
C ILE A 312 -25.52 22.79 -5.02
N THR A 313 -26.01 23.67 -4.16
CA THR A 313 -25.17 24.50 -3.29
C THR A 313 -25.28 24.02 -1.85
N ILE A 314 -24.20 23.52 -1.26
CA ILE A 314 -24.13 23.23 0.17
C ILE A 314 -23.88 24.55 0.90
N SER A 315 -24.66 24.83 1.93
CA SER A 315 -24.45 25.97 2.82
C SER A 315 -24.23 25.51 4.25
N GLY A 316 -23.03 25.78 4.77
CA GLY A 316 -22.53 25.27 6.05
C GLY A 316 -21.78 23.94 5.92
N VAL A 317 -21.26 23.45 7.04
CA VAL A 317 -20.58 22.15 7.12
C VAL A 317 -21.58 21.12 7.64
N LEU A 318 -21.92 20.15 6.79
CA LEU A 318 -22.84 19.07 7.14
C LEU A 318 -22.06 17.91 7.76
N ASP A 319 -22.50 17.40 8.90
CA ASP A 319 -21.83 16.34 9.66
C ASP A 319 -22.51 14.98 9.45
N GLY A 320 -21.72 13.94 9.21
CA GLY A 320 -22.20 12.56 9.27
C GLY A 320 -23.14 12.14 8.12
N CYS A 321 -23.03 12.75 6.94
CA CYS A 321 -23.92 12.44 5.81
C CYS A 321 -23.68 11.06 5.17
N GLY A 322 -22.64 10.32 5.60
CA GLY A 322 -22.15 9.14 4.90
C GLY A 322 -21.58 9.52 3.52
N ILE A 323 -21.61 8.57 2.58
CA ILE A 323 -21.23 8.81 1.18
C ILE A 323 -22.48 9.11 0.37
N VAL A 324 -22.54 10.31 -0.21
CA VAL A 324 -23.66 10.75 -1.06
C VAL A 324 -23.32 10.54 -2.53
N ASP A 325 -24.13 9.74 -3.23
CA ASP A 325 -23.96 9.47 -4.65
C ASP A 325 -24.44 10.65 -5.52
N LEU A 326 -23.61 11.09 -6.47
CA LEU A 326 -23.91 12.12 -7.46
C LEU A 326 -24.28 11.47 -8.80
N VAL A 327 -25.41 11.89 -9.39
CA VAL A 327 -25.82 11.47 -10.73
C VAL A 327 -25.16 12.32 -11.82
N SER A 328 -25.26 11.88 -13.08
CA SER A 328 -24.77 12.63 -14.24
C SER A 328 -25.38 14.04 -14.33
N GLY A 329 -24.62 15.01 -14.87
CA GLY A 329 -25.10 16.37 -15.03
C GLY A 329 -25.30 17.09 -13.69
N THR A 330 -24.39 16.87 -12.75
CA THR A 330 -24.43 17.49 -11.42
C THR A 330 -23.31 18.51 -11.27
N THR A 331 -23.62 19.70 -10.77
CA THR A 331 -22.62 20.61 -10.19
C THR A 331 -22.94 20.71 -8.72
N ILE A 332 -22.03 20.26 -7.87
CA ILE A 332 -22.12 20.47 -6.43
C ILE A 332 -21.05 21.46 -5.98
N THR A 333 -21.47 22.49 -5.25
CA THR A 333 -20.61 23.59 -4.83
C THR A 333 -20.85 24.00 -3.39
N GLY A 334 -19.82 24.43 -2.66
CA GLY A 334 -20.00 25.07 -1.35
C GLY A 334 -20.32 26.56 -1.49
N SER A 335 -21.07 27.12 -0.53
CA SER A 335 -21.28 28.55 -0.38
C SER A 335 -20.20 29.20 0.49
N GLY A 336 -19.79 30.41 0.12
CA GLY A 336 -18.80 31.20 0.89
C GLY A 336 -17.43 30.51 0.99
N SER A 337 -16.72 30.78 2.08
CA SER A 337 -15.35 30.31 2.30
C SER A 337 -15.24 29.00 3.08
N ARG A 338 -16.36 28.43 3.54
CA ARG A 338 -16.37 27.16 4.28
C ARG A 338 -17.74 26.48 4.31
N SER A 339 -18.04 25.72 3.26
CA SER A 339 -19.21 24.83 3.20
C SER A 339 -18.81 23.48 2.64
N GLY A 340 -19.44 22.41 3.11
CA GLY A 340 -19.11 21.06 2.66
C GLY A 340 -19.50 19.98 3.67
N LEU A 341 -18.64 18.96 3.81
CA LEU A 341 -18.92 17.74 4.57
C LEU A 341 -17.83 17.47 5.60
N THR A 342 -18.25 17.07 6.79
CA THR A 342 -17.40 16.41 7.79
C THR A 342 -17.98 15.06 8.16
N LYS A 343 -17.14 14.05 8.41
CA LYS A 343 -17.59 12.65 8.63
C LYS A 343 -18.49 12.15 7.49
N GLY A 344 -18.18 12.57 6.28
CA GLY A 344 -18.99 12.35 5.08
C GLY A 344 -18.18 12.58 3.82
N GLY A 345 -18.73 12.17 2.68
CA GLY A 345 -18.06 12.25 1.39
C GLY A 345 -19.03 12.19 0.22
N LEU A 346 -18.50 12.29 -0.99
CA LEU A 346 -19.26 12.22 -2.24
C LEU A 346 -18.77 11.08 -3.11
N ARG A 347 -19.68 10.50 -3.90
CA ARG A 347 -19.29 9.54 -4.92
C ARG A 347 -19.95 9.80 -6.26
N ALA A 348 -19.15 9.98 -7.29
CA ALA A 348 -19.62 9.89 -8.67
C ALA A 348 -19.43 8.44 -9.15
N LYS A 349 -20.53 7.69 -9.26
CA LYS A 349 -20.49 6.28 -9.69
C LYS A 349 -21.33 6.07 -10.94
N ARG A 350 -20.70 5.60 -12.02
CA ARG A 350 -21.34 5.44 -13.34
C ARG A 350 -22.01 6.74 -13.80
N ALA A 351 -21.39 7.87 -13.47
CA ALA A 351 -21.89 9.20 -13.78
C ALA A 351 -21.04 9.83 -14.90
N SER A 352 -21.63 10.78 -15.61
CA SER A 352 -20.89 11.61 -16.55
C SER A 352 -21.21 13.08 -16.34
N ASN A 353 -20.26 13.96 -16.64
CA ASN A 353 -20.45 15.40 -16.58
C ASN A 353 -20.78 15.89 -15.16
N VAL A 354 -19.81 15.76 -14.25
CA VAL A 354 -19.95 16.12 -12.83
C VAL A 354 -18.91 17.18 -12.46
N ILE A 355 -19.32 18.22 -11.74
CA ILE A 355 -18.44 19.23 -11.16
C ILE A 355 -18.58 19.17 -9.63
N ILE A 356 -17.45 19.05 -8.93
CA ILE A 356 -17.33 19.08 -7.47
C ILE A 356 -16.41 20.25 -7.12
N LYS A 357 -16.93 21.34 -6.55
CA LYS A 357 -16.10 22.53 -6.34
C LYS A 357 -16.35 23.34 -5.08
N ASN A 358 -15.34 24.08 -4.60
CA ASN A 358 -15.45 24.95 -3.42
C ASN A 358 -16.02 24.24 -2.17
N LEU A 359 -15.68 22.96 -1.96
CA LEU A 359 -16.17 22.18 -0.83
C LEU A 359 -15.08 21.87 0.19
N TYR A 360 -15.40 22.12 1.46
CA TYR A 360 -14.65 21.65 2.61
C TYR A 360 -14.95 20.18 2.85
N PHE A 361 -13.94 19.32 2.79
CA PHE A 361 -14.02 17.90 3.08
C PHE A 361 -13.07 17.56 4.22
N HIS A 362 -13.63 17.07 5.33
CA HIS A 362 -12.83 16.75 6.51
C HIS A 362 -13.28 15.47 7.19
N ASN A 363 -12.38 14.50 7.33
CA ASN A 363 -12.64 13.17 7.88
C ASN A 363 -13.75 12.42 7.12
N PRO A 364 -13.42 11.42 6.29
CA PRO A 364 -14.46 10.59 5.66
C PRO A 364 -15.13 9.68 6.70
N PRO A 365 -16.21 8.97 6.34
CA PRO A 365 -16.62 7.79 7.10
C PRO A 365 -15.48 6.77 7.20
N GLU A 366 -15.45 5.97 8.26
CA GLU A 366 -14.40 4.96 8.49
C GLU A 366 -14.27 4.01 7.27
N GLY A 367 -13.02 3.78 6.83
CA GLY A 367 -12.70 2.95 5.68
C GLY A 367 -13.23 3.48 4.34
N LYS A 368 -13.46 4.79 4.22
CA LYS A 368 -13.91 5.46 2.98
C LYS A 368 -13.01 6.61 2.57
N ASP A 369 -13.21 7.04 1.33
CA ASP A 369 -12.62 8.25 0.76
C ASP A 369 -13.52 9.47 1.00
N LEU A 370 -12.95 10.69 0.91
CA LEU A 370 -13.78 11.91 0.90
C LEU A 370 -14.49 12.07 -0.44
N VAL A 371 -13.83 11.74 -1.56
CA VAL A 371 -14.44 11.71 -2.89
C VAL A 371 -14.04 10.45 -3.64
N GLU A 372 -15.04 9.67 -4.06
CA GLU A 372 -14.92 8.48 -4.88
C GLU A 372 -15.38 8.78 -6.32
N ILE A 373 -14.54 8.54 -7.34
CA ILE A 373 -14.93 8.59 -8.74
C ILE A 373 -14.75 7.19 -9.35
N GLN A 374 -15.86 6.52 -9.64
CA GLN A 374 -15.89 5.13 -10.08
C GLN A 374 -16.71 4.99 -11.37
N TYR A 375 -16.19 4.31 -12.39
CA TYR A 375 -16.90 4.10 -13.66
C TYR A 375 -17.41 5.39 -14.33
N SER A 376 -16.80 6.55 -14.04
CA SER A 376 -17.37 7.85 -14.38
C SER A 376 -16.49 8.62 -15.37
N THR A 377 -17.08 9.53 -16.15
CA THR A 377 -16.31 10.31 -17.14
C THR A 377 -16.70 11.78 -17.19
N GLN A 378 -15.82 12.66 -17.69
CA GLN A 378 -16.04 14.12 -17.65
C GLN A 378 -16.32 14.58 -16.22
N VAL A 379 -15.32 14.49 -15.34
CA VAL A 379 -15.43 14.99 -13.96
C VAL A 379 -14.42 16.11 -13.73
N TRP A 380 -14.86 17.19 -13.08
CA TRP A 380 -14.01 18.30 -12.67
C TRP A 380 -14.07 18.49 -11.16
N VAL A 381 -12.94 18.35 -10.49
CA VAL A 381 -12.77 18.53 -9.04
C VAL A 381 -11.93 19.79 -8.83
N ASP A 382 -12.55 20.88 -8.37
CA ASP A 382 -11.94 22.22 -8.40
C ASP A 382 -12.08 23.02 -7.10
N HIS A 383 -11.03 23.71 -6.64
CA HIS A 383 -11.10 24.59 -5.44
C HIS A 383 -11.64 23.94 -4.16
N ASN A 384 -11.43 22.64 -3.97
CA ASN A 384 -11.81 21.95 -2.75
C ASN A 384 -10.68 21.94 -1.73
N ASP A 385 -11.02 21.67 -0.47
CA ASP A 385 -10.09 21.45 0.63
C ASP A 385 -10.35 20.06 1.20
N PHE A 386 -9.34 19.20 1.17
CA PHE A 386 -9.40 17.81 1.59
C PHE A 386 -8.43 17.57 2.73
N SER A 387 -8.96 17.13 3.87
CA SER A 387 -8.12 16.83 5.03
C SER A 387 -8.67 15.76 5.97
N THR A 388 -7.79 15.25 6.82
CA THR A 388 -8.15 14.53 8.04
C THR A 388 -7.43 15.15 9.23
N ASP A 389 -7.41 14.46 10.37
CA ASP A 389 -6.74 14.92 11.59
C ASP A 389 -5.19 14.85 11.53
N GLY A 390 -4.60 14.60 10.35
CA GLY A 390 -3.17 14.44 10.15
C GLY A 390 -2.74 13.01 9.85
N ILE A 391 -1.41 12.82 9.77
CA ILE A 391 -0.78 11.50 9.67
C ILE A 391 -0.75 10.88 11.07
N THR A 392 -1.92 10.47 11.56
CA THR A 392 -2.12 9.92 12.90
C THR A 392 -2.86 8.59 12.84
N GLY A 393 -2.71 7.74 13.86
CA GLY A 393 -3.41 6.46 13.94
C GLY A 393 -3.03 5.46 12.87
N ASP A 394 -3.94 4.53 12.59
CA ASP A 394 -3.79 3.54 11.52
C ASP A 394 -4.00 4.21 10.15
N LYS A 395 -3.09 3.97 9.21
CA LYS A 395 -3.17 4.47 7.84
C LYS A 395 -4.42 4.02 7.08
N ASP A 396 -5.07 2.94 7.53
CA ASP A 396 -6.27 2.37 6.93
C ASP A 396 -7.55 2.59 7.77
N TYR A 397 -7.48 3.41 8.84
CA TYR A 397 -8.68 3.87 9.54
C TYR A 397 -9.60 4.66 8.59
N TYR A 398 -9.01 5.54 7.80
CA TYR A 398 -9.61 6.12 6.60
C TYR A 398 -8.98 5.51 5.35
N ASP A 399 -9.55 5.77 4.17
CA ASP A 399 -8.91 5.40 2.91
C ASP A 399 -8.19 6.59 2.25
N GLY A 400 -8.56 7.02 1.04
CA GLY A 400 -7.97 8.16 0.35
C GLY A 400 -8.69 9.49 0.59
N LEU A 401 -8.10 10.60 0.12
CA LEU A 401 -8.86 11.86 0.02
C LEU A 401 -9.69 11.87 -1.28
N LEU A 402 -9.07 11.56 -2.41
CA LEU A 402 -9.72 11.54 -3.72
C LEU A 402 -9.26 10.34 -4.54
N ASP A 403 -10.15 9.37 -4.76
CA ASP A 403 -9.81 8.16 -5.49
C ASP A 403 -10.58 8.07 -6.82
N ILE A 404 -9.82 7.88 -7.90
CA ILE A 404 -10.30 7.77 -9.29
C ILE A 404 -10.02 6.35 -9.75
N THR A 405 -11.07 5.54 -9.83
CA THR A 405 -10.92 4.11 -10.02
C THR A 405 -11.93 3.60 -11.04
N HIS A 406 -11.81 2.31 -11.34
CA HIS A 406 -12.76 1.57 -12.14
C HIS A 406 -12.99 2.10 -13.55
N GLY A 407 -11.90 2.32 -14.28
CA GLY A 407 -11.93 2.83 -15.65
C GLY A 407 -12.60 4.19 -15.78
N SER A 408 -12.64 4.98 -14.70
CA SER A 408 -13.06 6.38 -14.79
C SER A 408 -12.12 7.12 -15.73
N ASP A 409 -12.62 8.13 -16.45
CA ASP A 409 -11.84 8.72 -17.53
C ASP A 409 -12.16 10.18 -17.81
N LEU A 410 -11.20 10.91 -18.39
CA LEU A 410 -11.38 12.31 -18.80
C LEU A 410 -11.72 13.21 -17.60
N ILE A 411 -10.76 13.34 -16.69
CA ILE A 411 -10.93 14.00 -15.39
C ILE A 411 -9.89 15.10 -15.21
N THR A 412 -10.30 16.22 -14.63
CA THR A 412 -9.39 17.29 -14.15
C THR A 412 -9.57 17.50 -12.66
N VAL A 413 -8.45 17.57 -11.95
CA VAL A 413 -8.34 17.89 -10.52
C VAL A 413 -7.49 19.15 -10.42
N SER A 414 -8.11 20.29 -10.12
CA SER A 414 -7.42 21.59 -10.15
C SER A 414 -7.66 22.47 -8.96
N TRP A 415 -6.68 23.30 -8.59
CA TRP A 415 -6.84 24.32 -7.56
C TRP A 415 -7.31 23.78 -6.20
N ASN A 416 -7.08 22.51 -5.89
CA ASN A 416 -7.46 21.92 -4.61
C ASN A 416 -6.32 21.99 -3.59
N LYS A 417 -6.68 22.00 -2.31
CA LYS A 417 -5.76 21.77 -1.19
C LYS A 417 -5.99 20.37 -0.66
N PHE A 418 -4.93 19.56 -0.65
CA PHE A 418 -4.90 18.26 0.00
C PHE A 418 -3.91 18.37 1.16
N HIS A 419 -4.32 18.00 2.37
CA HIS A 419 -3.41 18.01 3.50
C HIS A 419 -3.77 17.06 4.62
N ASP A 420 -2.79 16.82 5.50
CA ASP A 420 -3.00 16.18 6.80
C ASP A 420 -3.64 14.78 6.69
N HIS A 421 -3.00 13.87 5.94
CA HIS A 421 -3.58 12.56 5.66
C HIS A 421 -2.57 11.48 5.24
N TRP A 422 -2.95 10.20 5.32
CA TRP A 422 -2.08 9.09 4.91
C TRP A 422 -2.01 8.88 3.39
N LYS A 423 -3.15 8.87 2.69
CA LYS A 423 -3.26 8.46 1.27
C LYS A 423 -3.92 9.57 0.44
N GLY A 424 -3.14 10.38 -0.27
CA GLY A 424 -3.65 11.56 -0.97
C GLY A 424 -4.70 11.26 -2.05
N SER A 425 -4.26 10.78 -3.21
CA SER A 425 -5.13 10.49 -4.34
C SER A 425 -4.66 9.30 -5.15
N LEU A 426 -5.55 8.33 -5.38
CA LEU A 426 -5.30 7.15 -6.20
C LEU A 426 -5.92 7.28 -7.59
N VAL A 427 -5.21 6.80 -8.61
CA VAL A 427 -5.70 6.61 -9.97
C VAL A 427 -5.46 5.16 -10.39
N GLY A 428 -6.51 4.34 -10.42
CA GLY A 428 -6.44 2.89 -10.66
C GLY A 428 -6.10 2.09 -9.40
N HIS A 429 -7.02 1.22 -8.96
CA HIS A 429 -7.03 0.67 -7.60
C HIS A 429 -6.20 -0.61 -7.39
N SER A 430 -5.94 -1.39 -8.44
CA SER A 430 -5.29 -2.70 -8.32
C SER A 430 -4.43 -3.03 -9.55
N ASP A 431 -3.27 -3.65 -9.33
CA ASP A 431 -2.38 -4.18 -10.37
C ASP A 431 -3.07 -5.27 -11.22
N SER A 432 -4.12 -5.91 -10.69
CA SER A 432 -4.91 -6.92 -11.39
C SER A 432 -6.08 -6.35 -12.19
N ASN A 433 -6.30 -5.02 -12.22
CA ASN A 433 -7.47 -4.41 -12.86
C ASN A 433 -7.24 -3.94 -14.31
N SER A 434 -6.20 -4.47 -14.96
CA SER A 434 -5.80 -4.02 -16.29
C SER A 434 -6.90 -4.13 -17.35
N GLY A 435 -7.80 -5.12 -17.25
CA GLY A 435 -8.90 -5.31 -18.21
C GLY A 435 -9.95 -4.19 -18.20
N GLU A 436 -10.07 -3.44 -17.10
CA GLU A 436 -11.02 -2.34 -16.96
C GLU A 436 -10.35 -0.97 -17.17
N ASP A 437 -9.10 -0.85 -16.71
CA ASP A 437 -8.37 0.42 -16.58
C ASP A 437 -7.46 0.75 -17.79
N LYS A 438 -6.92 -0.25 -18.52
CA LYS A 438 -6.05 0.02 -19.67
C LYS A 438 -6.82 0.78 -20.76
N GLY A 439 -6.22 1.87 -21.25
CA GLY A 439 -6.81 2.75 -22.25
C GLY A 439 -7.82 3.77 -21.69
N LYS A 440 -7.95 3.87 -20.37
CA LYS A 440 -8.75 4.88 -19.66
C LYS A 440 -7.88 5.60 -18.62
N LEU A 441 -8.50 6.19 -17.58
CA LEU A 441 -7.80 6.91 -16.52
C LEU A 441 -6.90 8.03 -17.06
N HIS A 442 -7.43 8.79 -18.03
CA HIS A 442 -6.85 10.05 -18.49
C HIS A 442 -7.19 11.16 -17.50
N VAL A 443 -6.23 11.52 -16.65
CA VAL A 443 -6.45 12.43 -15.52
C VAL A 443 -5.42 13.56 -15.51
N THR A 444 -5.89 14.79 -15.32
CA THR A 444 -5.04 15.98 -15.18
C THR A 444 -5.07 16.47 -13.75
N TYR A 445 -3.91 16.75 -13.17
CA TYR A 445 -3.76 17.44 -11.89
C TYR A 445 -3.03 18.77 -12.14
N HIS A 446 -3.61 19.91 -11.78
CA HIS A 446 -2.88 21.17 -11.85
C HIS A 446 -3.23 22.20 -10.78
N HIS A 447 -2.26 23.03 -10.41
CA HIS A 447 -2.48 24.09 -9.42
C HIS A 447 -2.99 23.57 -8.07
N ASN A 448 -2.69 22.32 -7.74
CA ASN A 448 -3.04 21.74 -6.45
C ASN A 448 -1.92 22.00 -5.43
N HIS A 449 -2.28 22.00 -4.15
CA HIS A 449 -1.35 22.07 -3.03
C HIS A 449 -1.43 20.79 -2.21
N PHE A 450 -0.32 20.06 -2.09
CA PHE A 450 -0.21 18.83 -1.31
C PHE A 450 0.76 19.05 -0.14
N THR A 451 0.26 19.01 1.09
CA THR A 451 1.05 19.27 2.30
C THR A 451 0.78 18.30 3.42
N ASN A 452 1.82 17.77 4.05
CA ASN A 452 1.69 16.81 5.15
C ASN A 452 0.82 15.60 4.78
N ILE A 453 1.04 15.04 3.59
CA ILE A 453 0.41 13.79 3.16
C ILE A 453 1.48 12.73 3.00
N ASN A 454 1.25 11.55 3.59
CA ASN A 454 2.27 10.51 3.62
C ASN A 454 2.64 10.02 2.20
N SER A 455 1.66 9.62 1.38
CA SER A 455 1.91 9.13 0.02
C SER A 455 0.73 9.33 -0.94
N ARG A 456 0.92 8.94 -2.21
CA ARG A 456 -0.05 8.98 -3.32
C ARG A 456 -0.39 10.42 -3.74
N LEU A 457 0.55 11.14 -4.36
CA LEU A 457 0.40 12.57 -4.68
C LEU A 457 0.50 12.92 -6.18
N PRO A 458 -0.30 12.33 -7.09
CA PRO A 458 -1.14 11.15 -6.98
C PRO A 458 -0.37 9.84 -7.29
N SER A 459 -1.00 8.69 -7.06
CA SER A 459 -0.48 7.36 -7.45
C SER A 459 -1.29 6.78 -8.61
N PHE A 460 -0.66 6.57 -9.76
CA PHE A 460 -1.26 6.06 -10.99
C PHE A 460 -0.92 4.58 -11.27
N ARG A 461 -1.90 3.85 -11.78
CA ARG A 461 -1.73 2.56 -12.47
C ARG A 461 -2.40 2.60 -13.84
N PHE A 462 -1.75 2.04 -14.86
CA PHE A 462 -2.19 1.89 -16.26
C PHE A 462 -2.51 3.17 -17.05
N GLY A 463 -3.09 4.18 -16.41
CA GLY A 463 -3.64 5.37 -17.02
C GLY A 463 -2.61 6.36 -17.56
N THR A 464 -3.12 7.47 -18.07
CA THR A 464 -2.32 8.57 -18.60
C THR A 464 -2.55 9.81 -17.77
N GLY A 465 -1.50 10.37 -17.20
CA GLY A 465 -1.59 11.50 -16.28
C GLY A 465 -0.79 12.70 -16.73
N HIS A 466 -1.34 13.89 -16.50
CA HIS A 466 -0.61 15.14 -16.66
C HIS A 466 -0.67 15.90 -15.33
N VAL A 467 0.48 16.02 -14.67
CA VAL A 467 0.60 16.69 -13.38
C VAL A 467 1.46 17.93 -13.57
N PHE A 468 0.86 19.12 -13.50
CA PHE A 468 1.61 20.34 -13.77
C PHE A 468 1.29 21.49 -12.84
N SER A 469 2.24 22.42 -12.72
CA SER A 469 2.08 23.65 -11.92
C SER A 469 1.39 23.39 -10.58
N SER A 470 1.85 22.39 -9.83
CA SER A 470 1.36 22.07 -8.48
C SER A 470 2.50 22.18 -7.45
N CYS A 471 2.13 22.34 -6.19
CA CYS A 471 3.06 22.48 -5.07
C CYS A 471 2.96 21.29 -4.12
N PHE A 472 4.11 20.71 -3.77
CA PHE A 472 4.24 19.57 -2.87
C PHE A 472 5.22 19.94 -1.76
N GLU A 473 4.77 20.05 -0.51
CA GLU A 473 5.60 20.52 0.61
C GLU A 473 5.46 19.61 1.84
N GLY A 474 6.58 19.11 2.36
CA GLY A 474 6.60 18.40 3.64
C GLY A 474 5.82 17.09 3.63
N ASN A 475 5.99 16.28 2.58
CA ASN A 475 5.31 14.99 2.42
C ASN A 475 6.30 13.85 2.74
N PRO A 476 6.10 13.05 3.81
CA PRO A 476 7.20 12.29 4.41
C PRO A 476 7.66 11.02 3.68
N THR A 477 6.84 10.42 2.80
CA THR A 477 7.19 9.12 2.18
C THR A 477 7.37 9.19 0.67
N SER A 478 6.35 9.60 -0.08
CA SER A 478 6.44 9.64 -1.56
C SER A 478 5.49 10.65 -2.20
N GLY A 479 5.89 11.16 -3.37
CA GLY A 479 5.11 12.08 -4.19
C GLY A 479 4.28 11.38 -5.25
N ILE A 480 4.54 11.75 -6.51
CA ILE A 480 3.90 11.19 -7.70
C ILE A 480 4.45 9.79 -7.95
N ASN A 481 3.57 8.79 -8.04
CA ASN A 481 3.96 7.40 -8.31
C ASN A 481 3.30 6.89 -9.61
N SER A 482 4.10 6.49 -10.60
CA SER A 482 3.64 5.93 -11.88
C SER A 482 3.91 4.44 -11.93
N ARG A 483 2.89 3.60 -12.12
CA ARG A 483 3.01 2.14 -12.02
C ARG A 483 2.25 1.41 -13.11
N MET A 484 2.52 0.12 -13.28
CA MET A 484 1.75 -0.77 -14.17
C MET A 484 1.62 -0.22 -15.59
N GLY A 485 2.72 0.31 -16.14
CA GLY A 485 2.76 0.90 -17.48
C GLY A 485 2.09 2.27 -17.63
N ALA A 486 1.65 2.91 -16.53
CA ALA A 486 1.10 4.27 -16.56
C ALA A 486 2.05 5.26 -17.23
N GLN A 487 1.52 6.28 -17.90
CA GLN A 487 2.29 7.29 -18.63
C GLN A 487 2.05 8.67 -18.02
N LEU A 488 3.06 9.28 -17.41
CA LEU A 488 2.91 10.60 -16.80
C LEU A 488 3.77 11.67 -17.49
N LEU A 489 3.20 12.85 -17.72
CA LEU A 489 3.94 14.10 -17.88
C LEU A 489 3.88 14.85 -16.56
N VAL A 490 5.03 15.11 -15.97
CA VAL A 490 5.17 15.87 -14.73
C VAL A 490 5.96 17.13 -15.05
N GLU A 491 5.29 18.29 -15.07
CA GLU A 491 5.96 19.53 -15.46
C GLU A 491 5.67 20.78 -14.63
N GLN A 492 6.68 21.63 -14.45
CA GLN A 492 6.54 22.93 -13.77
C GLN A 492 5.99 22.85 -12.33
N ASN A 493 6.20 21.73 -11.65
CA ASN A 493 5.82 21.55 -10.25
C ASN A 493 6.98 21.92 -9.31
N TYR A 494 6.63 22.26 -8.07
CA TYR A 494 7.59 22.53 -7.02
C TYR A 494 7.46 21.49 -5.91
N PHE A 495 8.57 20.82 -5.58
CA PHE A 495 8.66 19.84 -4.52
C PHE A 495 9.63 20.33 -3.45
N SER A 496 9.17 20.40 -2.20
CA SER A 496 10.00 20.66 -1.01
C SER A 496 9.81 19.54 -0.01
N SER A 497 10.91 19.01 0.53
CA SER A 497 10.88 18.00 1.59
C SER A 497 9.91 16.84 1.26
N THR A 498 9.95 16.38 0.02
CA THR A 498 9.12 15.29 -0.51
C THR A 498 10.07 14.22 -1.06
N PRO A 499 10.42 13.19 -0.26
CA PRO A 499 11.17 12.04 -0.77
C PRO A 499 10.40 11.39 -1.91
N LEU A 500 11.10 10.81 -2.88
CA LEU A 500 10.46 10.12 -4.01
C LEU A 500 9.37 10.97 -4.69
N ALA A 501 9.66 12.26 -4.89
CA ALA A 501 8.79 13.27 -5.49
C ALA A 501 8.20 12.81 -6.83
N ILE A 502 9.01 12.12 -7.63
CA ILE A 502 8.57 11.37 -8.81
C ILE A 502 9.20 9.98 -8.74
N VAL A 503 8.39 8.93 -8.75
CA VAL A 503 8.84 7.54 -8.69
C VAL A 503 8.05 6.68 -9.67
N THR A 504 8.70 5.69 -10.29
CA THR A 504 8.06 4.83 -11.30
C THR A 504 8.08 3.33 -10.99
N ASP A 505 8.69 2.92 -9.89
CA ASP A 505 8.98 1.51 -9.56
C ASP A 505 8.56 1.16 -8.11
N LEU A 506 7.58 1.89 -7.56
CA LEU A 506 7.17 1.77 -6.15
C LEU A 506 5.81 1.09 -6.03
N ASP A 507 5.74 0.07 -5.16
CA ASP A 507 4.53 -0.63 -4.71
C ASP A 507 3.77 -1.44 -5.77
N SER A 508 4.37 -1.72 -6.94
CA SER A 508 3.78 -2.51 -8.04
C SER A 508 4.75 -3.51 -8.64
N ASP A 509 4.21 -4.51 -9.35
CA ASP A 509 5.00 -5.53 -10.05
C ASP A 509 5.64 -5.02 -11.35
N GLU A 510 5.05 -4.00 -11.98
CA GLU A 510 5.55 -3.36 -13.19
C GLU A 510 5.75 -1.86 -13.00
N ASP A 511 6.84 -1.34 -13.55
CA ASP A 511 7.13 0.09 -13.56
C ASP A 511 6.10 0.86 -14.41
N GLY A 512 5.86 2.11 -14.05
CA GLY A 512 5.26 3.10 -14.94
C GLY A 512 6.33 3.92 -15.66
N TYR A 513 5.90 4.97 -16.34
CA TYR A 513 6.74 5.91 -17.08
C TYR A 513 6.46 7.34 -16.62
N ALA A 514 7.49 8.17 -16.60
CA ALA A 514 7.36 9.59 -16.31
C ALA A 514 8.26 10.44 -17.21
N VAL A 515 7.73 11.55 -17.70
CA VAL A 515 8.48 12.68 -18.27
C VAL A 515 8.63 13.71 -17.16
N ASN A 516 9.87 14.01 -16.77
CA ASN A 516 10.19 15.08 -15.83
C ASN A 516 10.63 16.32 -16.60
N LYS A 517 9.88 17.41 -16.51
CA LYS A 517 10.14 18.64 -17.26
C LYS A 517 9.99 19.89 -16.39
N ASP A 518 11.04 20.69 -16.29
CA ASP A 518 11.00 22.00 -15.62
C ASP A 518 10.46 21.99 -14.16
N ASN A 519 10.58 20.87 -13.44
CA ASN A 519 10.22 20.81 -12.02
C ASN A 519 11.38 21.34 -11.14
N ILE A 520 11.04 21.85 -9.96
CA ILE A 520 11.99 22.24 -8.92
C ILE A 520 11.91 21.26 -7.76
N PHE A 521 13.08 20.79 -7.29
CA PHE A 521 13.22 19.88 -6.16
C PHE A 521 14.11 20.52 -5.09
N VAL A 522 13.58 20.72 -3.90
CA VAL A 522 14.28 21.18 -2.69
C VAL A 522 14.14 20.09 -1.64
N ASP A 523 15.26 19.57 -1.13
CA ASP A 523 15.28 18.46 -0.16
C ASP A 523 14.36 17.28 -0.57
N SER A 524 14.32 17.01 -1.88
CA SER A 524 13.41 16.05 -2.49
C SER A 524 14.18 15.18 -3.48
N THR A 525 13.80 13.92 -3.61
CA THR A 525 14.49 12.93 -4.46
C THR A 525 13.55 12.40 -5.54
N THR A 526 14.10 11.90 -6.64
CA THR A 526 13.32 11.23 -7.71
C THR A 526 13.91 9.85 -8.02
N ARG A 527 13.07 8.91 -8.46
CA ARG A 527 13.50 7.60 -8.96
C ARG A 527 12.65 7.20 -10.17
N ILE A 528 13.05 7.71 -11.33
CA ILE A 528 12.40 7.44 -12.61
C ILE A 528 13.23 6.38 -13.34
N THR A 529 12.76 5.13 -13.33
CA THR A 529 13.39 3.98 -13.98
C THR A 529 13.02 3.86 -15.45
N GLN A 530 11.86 4.37 -15.86
CA GLN A 530 11.41 4.44 -17.24
C GLN A 530 11.01 5.87 -17.60
N THR A 531 11.69 6.44 -18.60
CA THR A 531 11.35 7.76 -19.12
C THR A 531 10.26 7.64 -20.20
N GLY A 532 9.17 8.38 -20.04
CA GLY A 532 8.07 8.42 -21.00
C GLY A 532 8.33 9.38 -22.18
N SER A 533 7.32 9.55 -23.03
CA SER A 533 7.30 10.57 -24.10
C SER A 533 5.94 11.26 -24.25
N LEU A 534 5.13 11.22 -23.18
CA LEU A 534 3.76 11.72 -23.21
C LEU A 534 3.71 13.21 -23.59
N SER A 535 2.88 13.51 -24.58
CA SER A 535 2.43 14.87 -24.91
C SER A 535 0.91 14.91 -24.77
N PRO A 536 0.35 15.77 -23.90
CA PRO A 536 -1.10 15.86 -23.74
C PRO A 536 -1.80 16.34 -25.02
N PRO A 537 -2.99 15.80 -25.37
CA PRO A 537 -3.70 16.11 -26.61
C PRO A 537 -4.58 17.37 -26.53
N TYR A 538 -4.29 18.28 -25.61
CA TYR A 538 -5.09 19.49 -25.35
C TYR A 538 -4.20 20.71 -25.15
N SER A 539 -4.77 21.90 -25.32
CA SER A 539 -4.09 23.17 -25.01
C SER A 539 -4.17 23.46 -23.52
N TYR A 540 -3.11 24.03 -22.96
CA TYR A 540 -3.01 24.40 -21.55
C TYR A 540 -1.95 25.49 -21.35
N THR A 541 -2.01 26.17 -20.21
CA THR A 541 -1.04 27.16 -19.76
C THR A 541 -0.41 26.71 -18.46
N THR A 542 0.92 26.79 -18.35
CA THR A 542 1.65 26.49 -17.12
C THR A 542 2.08 27.77 -16.42
N ASN A 543 2.13 27.71 -15.09
CA ASN A 543 2.83 28.68 -14.26
C ASN A 543 4.20 28.12 -13.86
N PRO A 544 5.26 28.96 -13.81
CA PRO A 544 6.60 28.51 -13.44
C PRO A 544 6.66 27.82 -12.08
N ALA A 545 7.43 26.73 -11.98
CA ALA A 545 7.65 26.02 -10.73
C ALA A 545 8.14 26.95 -9.61
N SER A 546 8.94 27.98 -9.92
CA SER A 546 9.53 28.88 -8.91
C SER A 546 8.52 29.71 -8.11
N CYS A 547 7.31 29.94 -8.65
CA CYS A 547 6.31 30.78 -8.01
C CYS A 547 5.08 30.00 -7.55
N ILE A 548 4.95 28.73 -7.95
CA ILE A 548 3.68 28.02 -7.88
C ILE A 548 3.18 27.78 -6.46
N CYS A 549 4.08 27.49 -5.52
CA CYS A 549 3.71 27.31 -4.11
C CYS A 549 3.10 28.58 -3.50
N SER A 550 3.61 29.76 -3.84
CA SER A 550 3.02 31.03 -3.37
C SER A 550 1.63 31.23 -3.97
N MET A 551 1.47 30.94 -5.27
CA MET A 551 0.20 31.06 -5.96
C MET A 551 -0.87 30.12 -5.39
N VAL A 552 -0.60 28.81 -5.27
CA VAL A 552 -1.63 27.86 -4.81
C VAL A 552 -1.97 28.06 -3.33
N LYS A 553 -1.04 28.52 -2.49
CA LYS A 553 -1.37 28.89 -1.10
C LYS A 553 -2.43 29.99 -1.05
N SER A 554 -2.34 30.99 -1.93
CA SER A 554 -3.26 32.13 -1.99
C SER A 554 -4.57 31.84 -2.74
N TYR A 555 -4.51 31.01 -3.78
CA TYR A 555 -5.61 30.90 -4.75
C TYR A 555 -6.18 29.49 -4.90
N ALA A 556 -5.62 28.45 -4.26
CA ALA A 556 -6.25 27.13 -4.21
C ALA A 556 -7.14 26.97 -2.98
N GLY A 557 -8.14 26.10 -3.09
CA GLY A 557 -9.09 25.77 -2.03
C GLY A 557 -10.25 26.75 -1.90
N LEU A 558 -10.79 26.86 -0.70
CA LEU A 558 -12.12 27.44 -0.47
C LEU A 558 -12.16 28.97 -0.57
N GLY A 559 -13.32 29.49 -0.95
CA GLY A 559 -13.66 30.92 -0.85
C GLY A 559 -12.96 31.82 -1.88
N VAL A 560 -12.40 31.23 -2.93
CA VAL A 560 -11.72 31.95 -4.01
C VAL A 560 -12.64 32.21 -5.21
N ILE A 561 -13.53 31.27 -5.54
CA ILE A 561 -14.38 31.26 -6.73
C ILE A 561 -15.87 31.45 -6.46
#